data_AF-A0A1H7X2E8-F1
#
_entry.id   AF-A0A1H7X2E8-F1
#
_cell.length_a   1.000
_cell.length_b   1.000
_cell.length_c   1.000
_cell.angle_alpha   90.00
_cell.angle_beta   90.00
_cell.angle_gamma   90.00
#
_symmetry.space_group_name_H-M   'P 1'
#
loop_
_entity.id
_entity.type
_entity.pdbx_description
1 polymer ?
#
loop_
_entity_poly.entity_id
_entity_poly.type
_entity_poly.pdbx_seq_one_letter_code
_entity_poly.pdbx_strand_id
1 'polypeptide(L)' 'MYKRKNNIQLYSGNGNNNLNLREILRLSICGELEAINQYERYARITDNFEAQELFLEVANDEKHHVAEFLAF' A
#
# COMPACT_ATOMS: atom_id res chain seq x y z
N MET A 1 -26.69 -17.87 13.32
CA MET A 1 -25.75 -18.32 12.27
C MET A 1 -25.81 -17.31 11.12
N TYR A 2 -25.06 -16.20 11.20
CA TYR A 2 -25.06 -15.17 10.16
C TYR A 2 -24.02 -15.50 9.09
N LYS A 3 -24.49 -15.80 7.86
CA LYS A 3 -23.63 -15.94 6.69
C LYS A 3 -23.06 -14.57 6.32
N ARG A 4 -21.78 -14.32 6.60
CA ARG A 4 -21.05 -13.18 6.03
C ARG A 4 -20.94 -13.39 4.52
N LYS A 5 -21.70 -12.63 3.74
CA LYS A 5 -21.47 -12.42 2.31
C LYS A 5 -20.77 -11.08 2.15
N ASN A 6 -19.44 -11.06 2.29
CA ASN A 6 -18.62 -9.93 1.85
C ASN A 6 -17.69 -10.40 0.72
N ASN A 7 -18.26 -11.05 -0.30
CA ASN A 7 -17.55 -11.26 -1.56
C ASN A 7 -17.72 -9.97 -2.36
N ILE A 8 -16.81 -9.02 -2.13
CA ILE A 8 -16.65 -7.88 -3.02
C ILE A 8 -15.99 -8.45 -4.27
N GLN A 9 -16.77 -8.63 -5.33
CA GLN A 9 -16.25 -9.12 -6.61
C GLN A 9 -15.58 -7.94 -7.32
N LEU A 10 -14.25 -7.83 -7.17
CA LEU A 10 -13.44 -6.88 -7.93
C LEU A 10 -12.66 -7.66 -8.99
N TYR A 11 -12.83 -7.22 -10.24
CA TYR A 11 -12.24 -7.73 -11.48
C TYR A 11 -12.74 -9.08 -12.01
N SER A 12 -13.61 -9.00 -13.03
CA SER A 12 -13.84 -10.07 -14.00
C SER A 12 -12.90 -9.87 -15.19
N GLY A 13 -11.66 -10.33 -15.06
CA GLY A 13 -10.72 -10.51 -16.16
C GLY A 13 -10.21 -11.95 -16.12
N ASN A 14 -10.33 -12.68 -17.24
CA ASN A 14 -10.00 -14.11 -17.38
C ASN A 14 -8.73 -14.52 -16.61
N GLY A 15 -8.91 -15.34 -15.57
CA GLY A 15 -7.85 -15.88 -14.72
C GLY A 15 -8.35 -15.98 -13.28
N ASN A 16 -8.11 -17.11 -12.60
CA ASN A 16 -8.60 -17.39 -11.25
C ASN A 16 -7.98 -16.50 -10.15
N ASN A 17 -8.20 -15.18 -10.20
CA ASN A 17 -7.66 -14.20 -9.26
C ASN A 17 -8.69 -13.84 -8.18
N ASN A 18 -9.17 -14.85 -7.44
CA ASN A 18 -10.11 -14.64 -6.34
C ASN A 18 -9.36 -14.26 -5.06
N LEU A 19 -8.85 -13.04 -5.00
CA LEU A 19 -8.37 -12.47 -3.73
C LEU A 19 -9.57 -12.11 -2.86
N ASN A 20 -9.54 -12.53 -1.60
CA ASN A 20 -10.52 -12.07 -0.62
C ASN A 20 -10.09 -10.72 -0.02
N LEU A 21 -11.02 -10.00 0.63
CA LEU A 21 -10.77 -8.67 1.18
C LEU A 21 -9.55 -8.60 2.12
N ARG A 22 -9.31 -9.65 2.93
CA ARG A 22 -8.14 -9.69 3.82
C ARG A 22 -6.85 -9.75 3.02
N GLU A 23 -6.82 -10.53 1.94
CA GLU A 23 -5.65 -10.62 1.06
C GLU A 23 -5.39 -9.30 0.35
N ILE A 24 -6.45 -8.62 -0.12
CA ILE A 24 -6.35 -7.29 -0.73
C ILE A 24 -5.76 -6.29 0.27
N LEU A 25 -6.33 -6.17 1.48
CA LEU A 25 -5.83 -5.25 2.51
C LEU A 25 -4.37 -5.54 2.90
N ARG A 26 -4.02 -6.83 3.03
CA ARG A 26 -2.63 -7.23 3.31
C ARG A 26 -1.69 -6.78 2.18
N LEU A 27 -2.08 -6.99 0.93
CA LEU A 27 -1.29 -6.58 -0.23
C LEU A 27 -1.16 -5.05 -0.31
N SER A 28 -2.22 -4.30 -0.01
CA SER A 28 -2.19 -2.85 0.08
C SER A 28 -1.21 -2.36 1.14
N ILE A 29 -1.28 -2.87 2.37
CA ILE A 29 -0.33 -2.52 3.44
C ILE A 29 1.12 -2.86 3.03
N CYS A 30 1.34 -4.02 2.39
CA CYS A 30 2.66 -4.38 1.89
C CYS A 30 3.16 -3.39 0.82
N GLY A 31 2.28 -2.93 -0.07
CA GLY A 31 2.61 -1.93 -1.09
C GLY A 31 3.07 -0.61 -0.46
N GLU A 32 2.34 -0.11 0.52
CA GLU A 32 2.73 1.14 1.20
C GLU A 32 4.04 0.99 1.98
N LEU A 33 4.25 -0.14 2.67
CA LEU A 33 5.51 -0.42 3.35
C LEU A 33 6.70 -0.54 2.38
N GLU A 34 6.48 -1.10 1.18
CA GLU A 34 7.50 -1.15 0.14
C GLU A 34 7.82 0.26 -0.39
N ALA A 35 6.79 1.08 -0.62
CA ALA A 35 6.94 2.47 -1.05
C ALA A 35 7.73 3.31 -0.03
N ILE A 36 7.43 3.19 1.28
CA ILE A 36 8.20 3.84 2.35
C ILE A 36 9.68 3.48 2.26
N ASN A 37 9.99 2.18 2.23
CA ASN A 37 11.38 1.71 2.18
C ASN A 37 12.09 2.18 0.91
N GLN A 38 11.37 2.22 -0.21
CA GLN A 38 11.89 2.66 -1.50
C GLN A 38 12.23 4.15 -1.49
N TYR A 39 11.30 5.01 -1.08
CA TYR A 39 11.50 6.45 -1.07
C TYR A 39 12.54 6.89 -0.04
N GLU A 40 12.55 6.31 1.16
CA GLU A 40 13.60 6.58 2.13
C GLU A 40 14.99 6.15 1.61
N ARG A 41 15.08 5.07 0.82
CA ARG A 41 16.32 4.69 0.15
C ARG A 41 16.71 5.71 -0.92
N TYR A 42 15.78 6.16 -1.75
CA TYR A 42 16.04 7.17 -2.79
C TYR A 42 16.51 8.50 -2.21
N ALA A 43 15.89 8.96 -1.12
CA ALA A 43 16.32 10.11 -0.34
C ALA A 43 17.76 9.99 0.19
N ARG A 44 18.25 8.76 0.47
CA ARG A 44 19.62 8.52 0.95
C ARG A 44 20.67 8.46 -0.14
N ILE A 45 20.30 8.10 -1.38
CA ILE A 45 21.25 7.87 -2.47
C ILE A 45 21.25 8.99 -3.52
N THR A 46 20.29 9.90 -3.48
CA THR A 46 20.26 11.07 -4.37
C THR A 46 21.22 12.15 -3.86
N ASP A 47 21.90 12.83 -4.79
CA ASP A 47 22.71 14.02 -4.51
C ASP A 47 21.92 15.33 -4.70
N ASN A 48 20.67 15.26 -5.18
CA ASN A 48 19.79 16.41 -5.35
C ASN A 48 18.96 16.65 -4.08
N PHE A 49 19.09 17.85 -3.50
CA PHE A 49 18.47 18.22 -2.23
C PHE A 49 16.94 18.30 -2.33
N GLU A 50 16.41 18.92 -3.37
CA GLU A 50 14.96 19.06 -3.56
C GLU A 50 14.28 17.68 -3.72
N ALA A 51 14.93 16.76 -4.42
CA ALA A 51 14.48 15.38 -4.57
C ALA A 51 14.54 14.62 -3.24
N GLN A 52 15.57 14.85 -2.42
CA GLN A 52 15.66 14.25 -1.09
C GLN A 52 14.46 14.66 -0.22
N GLU A 53 14.15 15.96 -0.16
CA GLU A 53 13.00 16.46 0.61
C GLU A 53 11.69 15.86 0.08
N LEU A 54 11.48 15.87 -1.23
CA LEU A 54 10.30 15.29 -1.86
C LEU A 54 10.14 13.80 -1.52
N PHE A 55 11.19 12.99 -1.63
CA PHE A 55 11.09 11.56 -1.30
C PHE A 55 10.77 11.31 0.17
N LEU A 56 11.30 12.14 1.08
CA LEU A 56 10.98 12.02 2.51
C LEU A 56 9.54 12.47 2.83
N GLU A 57 9.03 13.49 2.14
CA GLU A 57 7.63 13.91 2.23
C GLU A 57 6.70 12.79 1.77
N VAL A 58 6.91 12.25 0.57
CA VAL A 58 6.10 11.15 0.03
C VAL A 58 6.20 9.90 0.92
N ALA A 59 7.38 9.57 1.45
CA ALA A 59 7.52 8.46 2.40
C ALA A 59 6.70 8.66 3.69
N ASN A 60 6.47 9.91 4.11
CA ASN A 60 5.60 10.19 5.25
C ASN A 60 4.12 10.07 4.88
N ASP A 61 3.70 10.42 3.67
CA ASP A 61 2.34 10.20 3.20
C ASP A 61 1.99 8.71 3.18
N GLU A 62 2.90 7.85 2.71
CA GLU A 62 2.65 6.40 2.72
C GLU A 62 2.56 5.82 4.14
N LYS A 63 3.23 6.42 5.14
CA LYS A 63 3.04 6.06 6.57
C LYS A 63 1.63 6.37 7.03
N HIS A 64 1.01 7.45 6.53
CA HIS A 64 -0.40 7.74 6.80
C HIS A 64 -1.31 6.72 6.13
N HIS A 65 -1.06 6.34 4.88
CA HIS A 65 -1.83 5.28 4.20
C HIS A 65 -1.74 3.93 4.94
N VAL A 66 -0.56 3.54 5.46
CA VAL A 66 -0.43 2.35 6.33
C VAL A 66 -1.33 2.47 7.56
N ALA A 67 -1.34 3.62 8.23
CA ALA A 67 -2.19 3.83 9.41
C ALA A 67 -3.68 3.75 9.06
N GLU A 68 -4.10 4.32 7.93
CA GLU A 68 -5.48 4.24 7.42
C GLU A 68 -5.90 2.79 7.15
N PHE A 69 -5.05 2.00 6.47
CA PHE A 69 -5.35 0.59 6.21
C PHE A 69 -5.40 -0.27 7.47
N LEU A 70 -4.60 0.04 8.50
CA LEU A 70 -4.64 -0.66 9.78
C LEU A 70 -5.87 -0.30 10.64
N ALA A 71 -6.50 0.84 10.36
CA ALA A 71 -7.71 1.30 11.05
C ALA A 71 -9.03 0.83 10.39
N PHE A 72 -8.97 0.24 9.18
CA PHE A 72 -10.12 -0.28 8.42
C PHE A 72 -10.70 -1.58 8.98
#